data_AF-A0A8T4FPU4-F1
#
_entry.id   AF-A0A8T4FPU4-F1
#
_cell.length_a   1.000
_cell.length_b   1.000
_cell.length_c   1.000
_cell.angle_alpha   90.00
_cell.angle_beta   90.00
_cell.angle_gamma   90.00
#
_symmetry.space_group_name_H-M   'P 1'
#
loop_
_entity.id
_entity.type
_entity.pdbx_description
1 polymer ?
#
loop_
_entity_poly.entity_id
_entity_poly.type
_entity_poly.pdbx_seq_one_letter_code
_entity_poly.pdbx_strand_id
1 'polypeptide(L)' 'MGKVSNISFDTDGKRAYGIIVDRVNPAIAEQGVIVSIPYEWVTAVGDVVLLKRFPDRIFRDGPPEGL' A
#
# COMPACT_ATOMS: atom_id res chain seq x y z
N MET A 1 -1.69 11.64 -3.89
CA MET A 1 -2.31 10.81 -4.95
C MET A 1 -1.23 9.87 -5.47
N GLY A 2 -1.42 8.55 -5.41
CA GLY A 2 -0.47 7.53 -5.88
C GLY A 2 -1.11 6.68 -6.99
N LYS A 3 -0.30 6.02 -7.82
CA LYS A 3 -0.77 5.20 -8.94
C LYS A 3 -0.62 3.72 -8.58
N VAL A 4 -1.72 2.97 -8.56
CA VAL A 4 -1.67 1.51 -8.34
C VAL A 4 -1.10 0.86 -9.60
N SER A 5 -0.03 0.08 -9.47
CA SER A 5 0.69 -0.48 -10.63
C SER A 5 0.69 -2.01 -10.70
N ASN A 6 0.33 -2.76 -9.65
CA ASN A 6 0.09 -4.19 -9.80
C ASN A 6 -0.73 -4.80 -8.66
N ILE A 7 -1.70 -5.66 -9.00
CA ILE A 7 -2.46 -6.46 -8.03
C ILE A 7 -1.98 -7.91 -8.15
N SER A 8 -1.45 -8.48 -7.07
CA SER A 8 -0.98 -9.87 -7.04
C SER A 8 -2.11 -10.78 -6.57
N PHE A 9 -2.53 -11.72 -7.42
CA PHE A 9 -3.59 -12.68 -7.11
C PHE A 9 -3.03 -14.11 -7.07
N ASP A 10 -3.36 -14.85 -6.01
CA ASP A 10 -3.15 -16.30 -5.89
C ASP A 10 -4.37 -17.02 -6.46
N THR A 11 -4.14 -17.93 -7.42
CA THR A 11 -5.18 -18.60 -8.20
C THR A 11 -5.61 -19.95 -7.60
N ASP A 12 -4.83 -20.49 -6.64
CA ASP A 12 -5.12 -21.79 -6.02
C ASP A 12 -5.88 -21.66 -4.69
N GLY A 13 -5.75 -20.53 -3.98
CA GLY A 13 -6.37 -20.30 -2.66
C GLY A 13 -7.59 -19.38 -2.61
N LYS A 14 -7.97 -18.72 -3.72
CA LYS A 14 -9.02 -17.67 -3.79
C LYS A 14 -8.89 -16.56 -2.72
N ARG A 15 -7.68 -16.25 -2.26
CA ARG A 15 -7.44 -15.18 -1.27
C ARG A 15 -6.37 -14.21 -1.78
N ALA A 16 -6.71 -12.93 -1.82
CA ALA A 16 -5.75 -11.87 -2.06
C ALA A 16 -4.97 -11.60 -0.77
N TYR A 17 -3.64 -11.64 -0.82
CA TYR A 17 -2.78 -11.37 0.35
C TYR A 17 -2.53 -9.88 0.54
N GLY A 18 -2.42 -9.11 -0.54
CA GLY A 18 -2.15 -7.69 -0.46
C GLY A 18 -2.08 -7.00 -1.82
N ILE A 19 -2.06 -5.67 -1.76
CA ILE A 19 -1.96 -4.76 -2.90
C ILE A 19 -0.56 -4.16 -2.91
N ILE A 20 0.13 -4.26 -4.04
CA ILE A 20 1.45 -3.65 -4.21
C ILE A 20 1.27 -2.30 -4.91
N VAL A 21 1.74 -1.24 -4.27
CA VAL A 21 1.67 0.12 -4.80
C VAL A 21 3.09 0.63 -5.02
N ASP A 22 3.38 1.02 -6.26
CA ASP A 22 4.57 1.80 -6.60
C ASP A 22 4.22 3.28 -6.75
N ARG A 23 5.24 4.14 -6.82
CA ARG A 23 5.08 5.59 -7.01
C ARG A 23 4.05 6.19 -6.05
N VAL A 24 4.19 5.84 -4.77
CA VAL A 24 3.42 6.44 -3.69
C VAL A 24 3.75 7.93 -3.64
N ASN A 25 2.75 8.74 -3.26
CA ASN A 25 2.92 10.17 -3.11
C ASN A 25 4.14 10.46 -2.19
N PRO A 26 5.11 11.29 -2.61
CA PRO A 26 6.26 11.66 -1.78
C PRO A 26 5.92 12.26 -0.42
N ALA A 27 4.72 12.83 -0.26
CA ALA A 27 4.23 13.31 1.02
C ALA A 27 3.92 12.18 2.02
N ILE A 28 3.76 10.95 1.54
CA ILE A 28 3.32 9.77 2.31
C ILE A 28 4.45 8.72 2.40
N ALA A 29 5.22 8.51 1.33
CA ALA A 29 6.35 7.59 1.35
C ALA A 29 7.53 8.17 0.58
N GLU A 30 8.74 7.80 0.96
CA GLU A 30 9.95 8.22 0.25
C GLU A 30 9.94 7.77 -1.22
N GLN A 31 10.60 8.55 -2.08
CA GLN A 31 10.69 8.22 -3.50
C GLN A 31 11.37 6.86 -3.72
N GLY A 32 10.77 6.04 -4.58
CA GLY A 32 11.26 4.71 -4.89
C GLY A 32 10.94 3.65 -3.82
N VAL A 33 10.12 3.97 -2.81
CA VAL A 33 9.56 2.96 -1.89
C VAL A 33 8.39 2.26 -2.57
N ILE A 34 8.42 0.93 -2.54
CA ILE A 34 7.30 0.07 -2.90
C ILE A 34 6.56 -0.29 -1.62
N VAL A 35 5.25 -0.10 -1.60
CA VAL A 35 4.42 -0.35 -0.42
C VAL A 35 3.57 -1.58 -0.66
N SER A 36 3.65 -2.55 0.25
CA SER A 36 2.74 -3.69 0.31
C SER A 36 1.64 -3.40 1.32
N ILE A 37 0.39 -3.39 0.85
CA ILE A 37 -0.80 -3.11 1.66
C ILE A 37 -1.51 -4.44 1.90
N PRO A 38 -1.66 -4.89 3.16
CA PRO A 38 -2.41 -6.10 3.45
C PRO A 38 -3.85 -5.99 2.96
N TYR A 39 -4.39 -7.04 2.34
CA TYR A 39 -5.75 -6.98 1.79
C TYR A 39 -6.82 -6.80 2.89
N GLU A 40 -6.52 -7.19 4.13
CA GLU A 40 -7.39 -6.98 5.29
C GLU A 40 -7.58 -5.50 5.63
N TRP A 41 -6.77 -4.60 5.06
CA TRP A 41 -6.96 -3.16 5.21
C TRP A 41 -7.95 -2.60 4.19
N VAL A 42 -8.27 -3.35 3.14
CA VAL A 42 -9.22 -2.92 2.10
C VAL A 42 -10.64 -2.98 2.65
N THR A 43 -11.36 -1.88 2.49
CA THR A 43 -12.77 -1.76 2.90
C THR A 43 -13.72 -1.78 1.69
N ALA A 44 -13.27 -1.25 0.55
CA ALA A 44 -14.02 -1.30 -0.70
C ALA A 44 -13.08 -1.29 -1.92
N VAL A 45 -13.54 -1.90 -3.01
CA VAL A 45 -12.86 -1.96 -4.30
C VAL A 45 -13.86 -1.52 -5.38
N GLY A 46 -13.46 -0.58 -6.23
CA GLY A 46 -14.19 -0.08 -7.39
C GLY A 46 -13.23 0.68 -8.32
N ASP A 47 -13.64 1.83 -8.85
CA ASP A 47 -12.73 2.75 -9.58
C ASP A 47 -11.55 3.22 -8.72
N VAL A 48 -11.73 3.19 -7.40
CA VAL A 48 -10.71 3.45 -6.38
C VAL A 48 -10.71 2.33 -5.34
N VAL A 49 -9.58 2.16 -4.65
CA VAL A 49 -9.46 1.27 -3.49
C VAL A 49 -9.53 2.10 -2.22
N LEU A 50 -10.46 1.76 -1.32
CA LEU A 50 -10.58 2.40 0.00
C LEU A 50 -9.98 1.52 1.08
N LEU A 51 -9.18 2.13 1.96
CA LEU A 51 -8.48 1.46 3.06
C LEU A 51 -9.03 1.91 4.42
N LYS A 52 -9.18 0.97 5.36
CA LYS A 52 -9.65 1.23 6.74
C LYS A 52 -8.68 2.10 7.54
N ARG A 53 -7.39 1.95 7.22
CA ARG A 53 -6.29 2.65 7.87
C ARG A 53 -5.12 2.66 6.89
N PHE A 54 -4.43 3.79 6.82
CA PHE A 54 -3.16 3.91 6.13
C PHE A 54 -2.23 4.75 7.02
N PRO A 55 -0.94 4.39 7.15
CA PRO A 55 0.01 5.18 7.92
C PRO A 55 0.18 6.57 7.32
N ASP A 56 0.38 7.58 8.18
CA ASP A 56 0.58 8.97 7.74
C ASP A 56 1.88 9.12 6.96
N ARG A 57 2.93 8.38 7.35
CA ARG A 57 4.22 8.37 6.69
C ARG A 57 4.89 7.01 6.73
N ILE A 58 5.53 6.62 5.63
CA ILE A 58 6.25 5.36 5.45
C ILE A 58 7.73 5.69 5.17
N PHE A 59 8.60 5.12 5.98
CA PHE A 59 10.05 5.23 5.86
C PHE A 59 10.63 3.88 5.46
N ARG A 60 11.64 3.86 4.58
CA ARG A 60 12.28 2.61 4.14
C ARG A 60 12.96 1.88 5.31
N ASP A 61 13.66 2.64 6.15
CA ASP A 61 14.52 2.11 7.20
C ASP A 61 13.93 2.30 8.61
N GLY A 62 12.62 2.56 8.70
CA GLY A 62 11.93 2.92 9.95
C GLY A 62 11.91 4.44 10.22
N PRO A 63 11.08 4.90 11.16
CA PRO A 63 11.03 6.32 11.51
C PRO A 63 12.40 6.79 12.02
N PRO A 64 12.84 8.01 11.69
CA PRO A 64 14.01 8.62 12.30
C PRO A 64 13.90 8.58 13.83
N GLU A 65 14.99 8.28 14.53
CA GLU A 65 15.02 8.37 16.00
C GLU A 65 14.60 9.78 16.45
N GLY A 66 13.58 9.87 17.30
CA GLY A 66 13.11 11.14 17.89
C GLY A 66 11.81 11.72 17.34
N LEU A 67 11.02 10.94 16.58
CA LEU A 67 9.63 11.25 16.20
C LEU A 67 8.62 10.59 17.13
#